data_AF-A0A7J2K7B7-F1
#
_entry.id   AF-A0A7J2K7B7-F1
#
_cell.length_a   1.000
_cell.length_b   1.000
_cell.length_c   1.000
_cell.angle_alpha   90.00
_cell.angle_beta   90.00
_cell.angle_gamma   90.00
#
_symmetry.space_group_name_H-M   'P 1'
#
loop_
_entity.id
_entity.type
_entity.pdbx_description
1 polymer ?
#
loop_
_entity_poly.entity_id
_entity_poly.type
_entity_poly.pdbx_seq_one_letter_code
_entity_poly.pdbx_strand_id
1 'polypeptide(L)'
;MTGREMAERRLPDPPSQGIIGYLKMVGPGVILGSLAIGSGEWILFPALVVKYGPYLLWAALLSAIIQAVVAIESLKYTIYCGQPIHKAYQRLPPNPLTWAWAWTLLIAIPVVWPGWAMGSATALAALQLGRLPGPQDSYLVLAWGLFALTIGLLVIHVGRKIQRTLEVVSWPLLILLLATIILGVAFSASPSAWATVLSGFAGFLRPRFGFPPRDQTNWYIISAAIAYIPA
;
A
#
# COMPACT_ATOMS: atom_id res chain seq x y z
N MET A 1 -28.37 -4.34 -33.18
CA MET A 1 -28.26 -3.09 -32.39
C MET A 1 -27.15 -2.26 -33.02
N THR A 2 -27.56 -1.23 -33.77
CA THR A 2 -26.70 -0.37 -34.60
C THR A 2 -26.01 0.69 -33.74
N GLY A 3 -24.73 0.98 -34.01
CA GLY A 3 -23.82 1.84 -33.23
C GLY A 3 -24.21 3.33 -33.05
N ARG A 4 -25.47 3.72 -33.26
CA ARG A 4 -26.01 5.07 -33.03
C ARG A 4 -26.70 5.24 -31.67
N GLU A 5 -27.11 4.17 -30.98
CA GLU A 5 -27.81 4.28 -29.67
C GLU A 5 -26.88 4.44 -28.45
N MET A 6 -25.57 4.27 -28.61
CA MET A 6 -24.60 4.46 -27.51
C MET A 6 -24.33 5.94 -27.20
N ALA A 7 -24.89 6.89 -27.96
CA ALA A 7 -24.52 8.30 -27.94
C ALA A 7 -25.29 9.19 -26.94
N GLU A 8 -26.24 8.68 -26.15
CA GLU A 8 -27.06 9.55 -25.27
C GLU A 8 -27.35 9.02 -23.86
N ARG A 9 -26.48 8.16 -23.29
CA ARG A 9 -26.46 8.09 -21.82
C ARG A 9 -25.81 9.37 -21.31
N ARG A 10 -26.64 10.38 -20.99
CA ARG A 10 -26.23 11.54 -20.19
C ARG A 10 -25.40 11.01 -19.03
N LEU A 11 -24.13 11.40 -18.98
CA LEU A 11 -23.29 11.12 -17.83
C LEU A 11 -24.02 11.67 -16.59
N PRO A 12 -24.02 10.91 -15.48
CA PRO A 12 -24.63 11.41 -14.25
C PRO A 12 -24.01 12.77 -13.92
N ASP A 13 -24.85 13.68 -13.42
CA ASP A 13 -24.39 15.01 -13.02
C ASP A 13 -23.22 14.88 -12.05
N PRO A 14 -22.23 15.79 -12.15
CA PRO A 14 -21.10 15.74 -11.24
C PRO A 14 -21.62 15.82 -9.80
N PRO A 15 -21.05 15.03 -8.89
CA PRO A 15 -21.43 15.06 -7.49
C PRO A 15 -21.34 16.49 -6.93
N SER A 16 -22.20 16.79 -5.96
CA SER A 16 -22.30 18.13 -5.39
C SER A 16 -20.94 18.61 -4.86
N GLN A 17 -20.60 19.86 -5.14
CA GLN A 17 -19.29 20.47 -4.86
C GLN A 17 -19.08 20.81 -3.36
N GLY A 18 -19.60 20.00 -2.44
CA GLY A 18 -19.50 20.19 -1.00
C GLY A 18 -18.82 19.03 -0.29
N ILE A 19 -18.41 19.22 0.97
CA ILE A 19 -17.70 18.23 1.80
C ILE A 19 -18.41 16.86 1.77
N ILE A 20 -19.74 16.85 1.88
CA ILE A 20 -20.56 15.62 1.84
C ILE A 20 -20.51 14.95 0.45
N GLY A 21 -20.48 15.74 -0.62
CA GLY A 21 -20.34 15.22 -1.99
C GLY A 21 -18.96 14.61 -2.22
N TYR A 22 -17.90 15.26 -1.72
CA TYR A 22 -16.55 14.71 -1.74
C TYR A 22 -16.44 13.41 -0.94
N LEU A 23 -16.96 13.35 0.29
CA LEU A 23 -16.93 12.14 1.12
C LEU A 23 -17.62 10.94 0.46
N LYS A 24 -18.69 11.16 -0.31
CA LYS A 24 -19.36 10.10 -1.08
C LYS A 24 -18.49 9.54 -2.21
N MET A 25 -17.54 10.32 -2.74
CA MET A 25 -16.58 9.87 -3.75
C MET A 25 -15.39 9.13 -3.15
N VAL A 26 -15.14 9.23 -1.84
CA VAL A 26 -13.99 8.60 -1.18
C VAL A 26 -14.21 7.08 -1.03
N GLY A 27 -15.42 6.53 -1.18
CA GLY A 27 -15.68 5.08 -1.00
C GLY A 27 -14.68 4.16 -1.74
N PRO A 28 -14.53 4.28 -3.07
CA PRO A 28 -13.47 3.60 -3.82
C PRO A 28 -12.06 3.95 -3.36
N GLY A 29 -11.82 5.21 -2.99
CA GLY A 29 -10.54 5.69 -2.47
C GLY A 29 -10.15 5.10 -1.11
N VAL A 30 -11.11 4.75 -0.25
CA VAL A 30 -10.85 4.10 1.04
C VAL A 30 -10.47 2.64 0.84
N ILE A 31 -11.10 1.95 -0.11
CA ILE A 31 -10.68 0.59 -0.48
C ILE A 31 -9.25 0.64 -1.01
N LEU A 32 -8.96 1.53 -1.96
CA LEU A 32 -7.62 1.70 -2.53
C LEU A 32 -6.60 2.11 -1.46
N GLY A 33 -6.95 3.04 -0.56
CA GLY A 33 -6.11 3.45 0.55
C GLY A 33 -5.83 2.33 1.54
N SER A 34 -6.83 1.47 1.83
CA SER A 34 -6.62 0.28 2.67
C SER A 34 -5.73 -0.78 2.03
N LEU A 35 -5.68 -0.84 0.69
CA LEU A 35 -4.78 -1.71 -0.05
C LEU A 35 -3.38 -1.12 -0.20
N ALA A 36 -3.27 0.21 -0.29
CA ALA A 36 -1.99 0.92 -0.36
C ALA A 36 -1.22 0.77 0.95
N ILE A 37 -1.93 0.77 2.09
CA ILE A 37 -1.35 0.58 3.42
C ILE A 37 -0.95 -0.90 3.61
N GLY A 38 0.31 -1.22 3.29
CA GLY A 38 0.83 -2.60 3.23
C GLY A 38 1.70 -3.01 4.44
N SER A 39 1.89 -4.32 4.64
CA SER A 39 2.72 -4.84 5.74
C SER A 39 4.18 -4.37 5.68
N GLY A 40 4.69 -4.06 4.48
CA GLY A 40 6.07 -3.61 4.27
C GLY A 40 6.34 -2.22 4.84
N GLU A 41 5.42 -1.27 4.65
CA GLU A 41 5.56 0.09 5.20
C GLU A 41 5.50 0.09 6.74
N TRP A 42 4.73 -0.82 7.34
CA TRP A 42 4.59 -0.90 8.81
C TRP A 42 5.68 -1.70 9.51
N ILE A 43 6.27 -2.68 8.83
CA ILE A 43 7.25 -3.57 9.47
C ILE A 43 8.66 -3.19 9.03
N LEU A 44 8.87 -3.08 7.71
CA LEU A 44 10.21 -2.91 7.14
C LEU A 44 10.70 -1.47 7.30
N PHE A 45 9.83 -0.49 7.10
CA PHE A 45 10.23 0.92 7.21
C PHE A 45 10.57 1.33 8.66
N PRO A 46 9.76 0.99 9.69
CA PRO A 46 10.15 1.22 11.08
C PRO A 46 11.38 0.43 11.49
N ALA A 47 11.54 -0.83 11.03
CA ALA A 47 12.77 -1.59 11.28
C ALA A 47 14.00 -0.90 10.68
N LEU A 48 13.88 -0.32 9.49
CA LEU A 48 14.91 0.48 8.86
C LEU A 48 15.22 1.75 9.68
N VAL A 49 14.20 2.48 10.13
CA VAL A 49 14.38 3.71 10.93
C VAL A 49 15.01 3.41 12.29
N VAL A 50 14.59 2.33 12.97
CA VAL A 50 15.18 1.89 14.24
C VAL A 50 16.65 1.50 14.05
N LYS A 51 16.98 0.85 12.94
CA LYS A 51 18.35 0.35 12.69
C LYS A 51 19.30 1.40 12.14
N TYR A 52 18.85 2.26 11.24
CA TYR A 52 19.68 3.19 10.46
C TYR A 52 19.33 4.66 10.65
N GLY A 53 18.29 4.96 11.43
CA GLY A 53 17.75 6.30 11.59
C GLY A 53 16.79 6.71 10.48
N PRO A 54 16.12 7.87 10.63
CA PRO A 54 15.05 8.31 9.73
C PRO A 54 15.55 8.91 8.41
N TYR A 55 16.86 8.86 8.12
CA TYR A 55 17.47 9.64 7.04
C TYR A 55 17.18 9.14 5.63
N LEU A 56 16.42 8.06 5.48
CA LEU A 56 15.89 7.61 4.19
C LEU A 56 14.42 8.04 3.96
N LEU A 57 13.82 8.81 4.88
CA LEU A 57 12.46 9.36 4.71
C LEU A 57 12.33 10.28 3.50
N TRP A 58 13.39 10.97 3.09
CA TRP A 58 13.38 11.77 1.85
C TRP A 58 13.10 10.91 0.61
N ALA A 59 13.63 9.68 0.56
CA ALA A 59 13.42 8.77 -0.56
C ALA A 59 11.97 8.25 -0.57
N ALA A 60 11.40 7.99 0.62
CA ALA A 60 9.99 7.66 0.75
C ALA A 60 9.08 8.80 0.28
N LEU A 61 9.38 10.05 0.68
CA LEU A 61 8.63 11.23 0.21
C LEU A 61 8.73 11.40 -1.30
N LEU A 62 9.93 11.28 -1.86
CA LEU A 62 10.15 11.38 -3.30
C LEU A 62 9.35 10.31 -4.06
N SER A 63 9.35 9.08 -3.55
CA SER A 63 8.55 8.00 -4.13
C SER A 63 7.07 8.30 -4.08
N ALA A 64 6.54 8.76 -2.94
CA ALA A 64 5.13 9.13 -2.80
C ALA A 64 4.71 10.26 -3.77
N ILE A 65 5.61 11.20 -4.07
CA ILE A 65 5.36 12.25 -5.08
C ILE A 65 5.32 11.64 -6.49
N ILE A 66 6.30 10.82 -6.84
CA ILE A 66 6.37 10.16 -8.17
C ILE A 66 5.14 9.26 -8.36
N GLN A 67 4.80 8.47 -7.35
CA GLN A 67 3.59 7.65 -7.24
C GLN A 67 2.34 8.47 -7.53
N ALA A 68 2.15 9.59 -6.84
CA ALA A 68 0.97 10.44 -7.01
C ALA A 68 0.87 10.98 -8.44
N VAL A 69 2.00 11.42 -9.03
CA VAL A 69 2.04 11.88 -10.42
C VAL A 69 1.67 10.74 -11.38
N VAL A 70 2.30 9.57 -11.25
CA VAL A 70 2.02 8.41 -12.10
C VAL A 70 0.56 7.95 -11.97
N ALA A 71 0.00 7.96 -10.76
CA ALA A 71 -1.39 7.60 -10.51
C ALA A 71 -2.36 8.59 -11.18
N ILE A 72 -2.13 9.90 -11.04
CA ILE A 72 -2.94 10.94 -11.65
C ILE A 72 -2.86 10.89 -13.17
N GLU A 73 -1.67 10.71 -13.75
CA GLU A 73 -1.50 10.62 -15.20
C GLU A 73 -2.14 9.34 -15.77
N SER A 74 -2.04 8.22 -15.04
CA SER A 74 -2.72 6.96 -15.40
C SER A 74 -4.25 7.10 -15.38
N LEU A 75 -4.78 7.83 -14.40
CA LEU A 75 -6.20 8.16 -14.31
C LEU A 75 -6.64 9.03 -15.48
N LYS A 76 -5.92 10.13 -15.75
CA LYS A 76 -6.20 11.04 -16.87
C LYS A 76 -6.20 10.30 -18.21
N TYR A 77 -5.22 9.44 -18.45
CA TYR A 77 -5.16 8.61 -19.65
C TYR A 77 -6.41 7.74 -19.82
N THR A 78 -6.86 7.13 -18.72
CA THR A 78 -8.06 6.27 -18.74
C THR A 78 -9.31 7.08 -19.06
N ILE A 79 -9.44 8.29 -18.52
CA ILE A 79 -10.56 9.20 -18.79
C ILE A 79 -10.54 9.69 -20.25
N TYR A 80 -9.37 10.10 -20.77
CA TYR A 80 -9.26 10.68 -22.11
C TYR A 80 -9.32 9.64 -23.23
N CYS A 81 -8.76 8.45 -23.03
CA CYS A 81 -8.64 7.43 -24.08
C CYS A 81 -9.64 6.28 -23.94
N GLY A 82 -10.36 6.17 -22.82
CA GLY A 82 -11.31 5.08 -22.56
C GLY A 82 -10.65 3.69 -22.42
N GLN A 83 -9.34 3.64 -22.17
CA GLN A 83 -8.56 2.41 -22.04
C GLN A 83 -7.49 2.55 -20.95
N PRO A 84 -7.06 1.46 -20.29
CA PRO A 84 -6.07 1.52 -19.22
C PRO A 84 -4.70 1.97 -19.74
N ILE A 85 -3.92 2.63 -18.88
CA ILE A 85 -2.55 3.11 -19.19
C ILE A 85 -1.62 2.01 -19.73
N HIS A 86 -1.85 0.75 -19.35
CA HIS A 86 -1.13 -0.42 -19.88
C HIS A 86 -1.18 -0.54 -21.41
N LYS A 87 -2.25 -0.07 -22.05
CA LYS A 87 -2.37 -0.01 -23.51
C LYS A 87 -1.46 1.06 -24.13
N ALA A 88 -1.15 2.13 -23.39
CA ALA A 88 -0.16 3.11 -23.81
C ALA A 88 1.24 2.49 -23.84
N TYR A 89 1.62 1.79 -22.77
CA TYR A 89 2.94 1.14 -22.67
C TYR A 89 3.14 0.09 -23.76
N GLN A 90 2.10 -0.69 -24.09
CA GLN A 90 2.16 -1.66 -25.18
C GLN A 90 2.42 -1.04 -26.57
N ARG A 91 2.26 0.28 -26.75
CA ARG A 91 2.59 0.98 -27.99
C ARG A 91 4.04 1.46 -28.04
N LEU A 92 4.78 1.38 -26.93
CA LEU A 92 6.18 1.76 -26.87
C LEU A 92 7.08 0.63 -27.41
N PRO A 93 8.25 0.96 -27.97
CA PRO A 93 9.28 -0.06 -28.26
C PRO A 93 9.67 -0.80 -26.97
N PRO A 94 10.15 -2.06 -27.04
CA PRO A 94 10.52 -2.80 -28.24
C PRO A 94 9.34 -3.50 -28.94
N ASN A 95 8.40 -4.09 -28.20
CA ASN A 95 7.18 -4.67 -28.77
C ASN A 95 6.06 -4.77 -27.70
N PRO A 96 4.78 -4.89 -28.11
CA PRO A 96 3.64 -4.95 -27.19
C PRO A 96 3.68 -6.15 -26.22
N LEU A 97 4.21 -7.29 -26.67
CA LEU A 97 4.23 -8.53 -25.89
C LEU A 97 5.24 -8.44 -24.74
N THR A 98 6.38 -7.80 -24.95
CA THR A 98 7.38 -7.52 -23.91
C THR A 98 6.77 -6.70 -22.78
N TRP A 99 6.03 -5.64 -23.10
CA TRP A 99 5.33 -4.84 -22.10
C TRP A 99 4.22 -5.63 -21.40
N ALA A 100 3.47 -6.46 -22.14
CA ALA A 100 2.46 -7.33 -21.54
C ALA A 100 3.06 -8.29 -20.50
N TRP A 101 4.18 -8.95 -20.83
CA TRP A 101 4.90 -9.81 -19.89
C TRP A 101 5.51 -9.03 -18.73
N ALA A 102 6.14 -7.90 -18.99
CA ALA A 102 6.73 -7.06 -17.95
C ALA A 102 5.68 -6.67 -16.90
N TRP A 103 4.53 -6.15 -17.34
CA TRP A 103 3.43 -5.81 -16.43
C TRP A 103 2.84 -7.01 -15.71
N THR A 104 2.66 -8.12 -16.41
CA THR A 104 2.15 -9.36 -15.80
C THR A 104 3.06 -9.84 -14.69
N LEU A 105 4.39 -9.85 -14.92
CA LEU A 105 5.37 -10.29 -13.93
C LEU A 105 5.50 -9.28 -12.78
N LEU A 106 5.51 -7.98 -13.08
CA LEU A 106 5.57 -6.93 -12.06
C LEU A 106 4.36 -6.94 -11.12
N ILE A 107 3.20 -7.40 -11.58
CA ILE A 107 2.01 -7.56 -10.74
C ILE A 107 2.00 -8.94 -10.06
N ALA A 108 2.26 -10.02 -10.81
CA ALA A 108 2.15 -11.37 -10.30
C ALA A 108 3.19 -11.69 -9.22
N ILE A 109 4.46 -11.33 -9.43
CA ILE A 109 5.54 -11.64 -8.48
C ILE A 109 5.26 -11.11 -7.07
N PRO A 110 4.91 -9.82 -6.86
CA PRO A 110 4.64 -9.30 -5.52
C PRO A 110 3.29 -9.76 -4.95
N VAL A 111 2.27 -10.01 -5.78
CA VAL A 111 0.91 -10.32 -5.30
C VAL A 111 0.69 -11.81 -5.02
N VAL A 112 1.38 -12.71 -5.74
CA VAL A 112 1.24 -14.17 -5.57
C VAL A 112 1.90 -14.64 -4.26
N TRP A 113 2.88 -13.89 -3.75
CA TRP A 113 3.57 -14.28 -2.52
C TRP A 113 2.63 -14.16 -1.31
N PRO A 114 2.56 -15.17 -0.42
CA PRO A 114 1.66 -15.15 0.74
C PRO A 114 2.13 -14.20 1.86
N GLY A 115 2.96 -13.19 1.54
CA GLY A 115 3.62 -12.33 2.51
C GLY A 115 2.64 -11.57 3.40
N TRP A 116 1.51 -11.14 2.85
CA TRP A 116 0.49 -10.40 3.60
C TRP A 116 -0.25 -11.32 4.56
N ALA A 117 -0.69 -12.48 4.07
CA ALA A 117 -1.36 -13.49 4.88
C ALA A 117 -0.45 -13.99 6.01
N MET A 118 0.82 -14.28 5.71
CA MET A 118 1.81 -14.73 6.70
C MET A 118 2.19 -13.63 7.68
N GLY A 119 2.28 -12.37 7.24
CA GLY A 119 2.51 -11.22 8.12
C GLY A 119 1.36 -11.03 9.12
N SER A 120 0.11 -11.05 8.63
CA SER A 120 -1.08 -10.99 9.48
C SER A 120 -1.17 -12.18 10.44
N ALA A 121 -0.88 -13.39 9.96
CA ALA A 121 -0.88 -14.60 10.78
C ALA A 121 0.18 -14.57 11.88
N THR A 122 1.37 -14.04 11.57
CA THR A 122 2.45 -13.85 12.55
C THR A 122 2.02 -12.85 13.62
N ALA A 123 1.35 -11.76 13.25
CA ALA A 123 0.81 -10.79 14.21
C ALA A 123 -0.28 -11.42 15.11
N LEU A 124 -1.21 -12.19 14.54
CA LEU A 124 -2.25 -12.90 15.30
C LEU A 124 -1.65 -13.93 16.26
N ALA A 125 -0.68 -14.72 15.79
CA ALA A 125 0.06 -15.66 16.63
C ALA A 125 0.82 -14.93 17.75
N ALA A 126 1.43 -13.78 17.46
CA ALA A 126 2.14 -12.98 18.46
C ALA A 126 1.19 -12.47 19.55
N LEU A 127 0.00 -11.98 19.17
CA LEU A 127 -1.03 -11.55 20.11
C LEU A 127 -1.51 -12.72 20.99
N GLN A 128 -1.71 -13.90 20.40
CA GLN A 128 -2.14 -15.08 21.15
C GLN A 128 -1.07 -15.59 22.12
N LEU A 129 0.20 -15.57 21.71
CA LEU A 129 1.31 -16.07 22.52
C LEU A 129 1.84 -15.04 23.54
N GLY A 130 1.53 -13.76 23.36
CA GLY A 130 2.13 -12.66 24.13
C GLY A 130 3.63 -12.46 23.84
N ARG A 131 4.15 -13.06 22.77
CA ARG A 131 5.56 -12.98 22.32
C ARG A 131 5.66 -13.21 20.82
N LEU A 132 6.78 -12.83 20.21
CA LEU A 132 7.03 -13.15 18.81
C LEU A 132 7.09 -14.68 18.59
N PRO A 133 6.41 -15.22 17.55
CA PRO A 133 6.47 -16.64 17.19
C PRO A 133 7.89 -17.05 16.80
N GLY A 134 8.33 -18.21 17.30
CA GLY A 134 9.59 -18.84 16.92
C GLY A 134 9.38 -20.00 15.94
N PRO A 135 10.46 -20.69 15.51
CA PRO A 135 10.37 -21.86 14.62
C PRO A 135 9.40 -22.95 15.11
N GLN A 136 9.30 -23.13 16.43
CA GLN A 136 8.39 -24.08 17.08
C GLN A 136 6.90 -23.73 16.93
N ASP A 137 6.58 -22.47 16.69
CA ASP A 137 5.20 -21.98 16.56
C ASP A 137 4.73 -21.96 15.09
N SER A 138 5.53 -22.50 14.16
CA SER A 138 5.27 -22.46 12.72
C SER A 138 3.90 -22.99 12.31
N TYR A 139 3.44 -24.10 12.91
CA TYR A 139 2.10 -24.63 12.68
C TYR A 139 0.99 -23.69 13.14
N LEU A 140 1.19 -22.97 14.25
CA LEU A 140 0.22 -21.99 14.73
C LEU A 140 0.12 -20.80 13.78
N VAL A 141 1.26 -20.30 13.28
CA VAL A 141 1.29 -19.24 12.26
C VAL A 141 0.60 -19.71 10.98
N LEU A 142 0.86 -20.94 10.52
CA LEU A 142 0.19 -21.49 9.34
C LEU A 142 -1.32 -21.63 9.55
N ALA A 143 -1.76 -22.06 10.73
CA ALA A 143 -3.18 -22.15 11.06
C ALA A 143 -3.87 -20.79 11.01
N TRP A 144 -3.26 -19.75 11.59
CA TRP A 144 -3.78 -18.38 11.49
C TRP A 144 -3.76 -17.84 10.06
N GLY A 145 -2.76 -18.21 9.26
CA GLY A 145 -2.69 -17.84 7.84
C GLY A 145 -3.83 -18.44 7.02
N LEU A 146 -4.08 -19.74 7.18
CA LEU A 146 -5.20 -20.42 6.54
C LEU A 146 -6.54 -19.87 7.01
N PHE A 147 -6.67 -19.57 8.31
CA PHE A 147 -7.86 -18.94 8.86
C PHE A 147 -8.10 -17.55 8.24
N ALA A 148 -7.08 -16.68 8.20
CA ALA A 148 -7.18 -15.34 7.64
C ALA A 148 -7.54 -15.37 6.15
N LEU A 149 -6.93 -16.27 5.37
CA LEU A 149 -7.26 -16.49 3.96
C LEU A 149 -8.72 -16.94 3.79
N THR A 150 -9.15 -17.91 4.60
CA THR A 150 -10.52 -18.44 4.54
C THR A 150 -11.55 -17.37 4.89
N ILE A 151 -11.33 -16.60 5.96
CA ILE A 151 -12.21 -15.49 6.33
C ILE A 151 -12.24 -14.41 5.25
N GLY A 152 -11.08 -14.04 4.69
CA GLY A 152 -11.01 -13.09 3.58
C GLY A 152 -11.83 -13.54 2.38
N LEU A 153 -11.71 -14.82 1.99
CA LEU A 153 -12.52 -15.43 0.94
C LEU A 153 -14.01 -15.42 1.31
N LEU A 154 -14.40 -15.76 2.53
CA LEU A 154 -15.81 -15.74 2.92
C LEU A 154 -16.41 -14.33 2.85
N VAL A 155 -15.68 -13.32 3.36
CA VAL A 155 -16.11 -11.92 3.36
C VAL A 155 -16.42 -11.43 1.93
N ILE A 156 -15.57 -11.74 0.95
CA ILE A 156 -15.81 -11.32 -0.44
C ILE A 156 -17.04 -12.02 -1.06
N HIS A 157 -17.46 -13.19 -0.57
CA HIS A 157 -18.60 -13.95 -1.08
C HIS A 157 -19.95 -13.63 -0.41
N VAL A 158 -19.96 -12.94 0.73
CA VAL A 158 -21.19 -12.64 1.51
C VAL A 158 -21.98 -11.44 0.94
N GLY A 159 -21.36 -10.58 0.14
CA GLY A 159 -21.97 -9.34 -0.35
C GLY A 159 -22.68 -9.43 -1.70
N ARG A 160 -23.85 -8.78 -1.84
CA ARG A 160 -24.46 -8.52 -3.17
C ARG A 160 -23.56 -7.68 -4.09
N LYS A 161 -22.70 -6.84 -3.51
CA LYS A 161 -21.71 -6.02 -4.21
C LYS A 161 -20.39 -6.06 -3.46
N ILE A 162 -19.36 -6.66 -4.06
CA ILE A 162 -18.01 -6.82 -3.47
C ILE A 162 -17.47 -5.48 -2.96
N GLN A 163 -17.58 -4.40 -3.76
CA GLN A 163 -17.13 -3.06 -3.38
C GLN A 163 -17.73 -2.60 -2.05
N ARG A 164 -19.06 -2.74 -1.86
CA ARG A 164 -19.72 -2.25 -0.65
C ARG A 164 -19.28 -3.03 0.58
N THR A 165 -19.08 -4.34 0.43
CA THR A 165 -18.54 -5.17 1.51
C THR A 165 -17.13 -4.75 1.90
N LEU A 166 -16.25 -4.53 0.91
CA LEU A 166 -14.90 -4.07 1.15
C LEU A 166 -14.88 -2.69 1.82
N GLU A 167 -15.71 -1.74 1.38
CA GLU A 167 -15.82 -0.42 2.04
C GLU A 167 -16.16 -0.56 3.53
N VAL A 168 -17.19 -1.34 3.86
CA VAL A 168 -17.68 -1.50 5.24
C VAL A 168 -16.64 -2.18 6.13
N VAL A 169 -15.84 -3.09 5.58
CA VAL A 169 -14.76 -3.79 6.32
C VAL A 169 -13.51 -2.92 6.45
N SER A 170 -13.12 -2.20 5.40
CA SER A 170 -11.91 -1.37 5.38
C SER A 170 -12.00 -0.17 6.31
N TRP A 171 -13.18 0.45 6.45
CA TRP A 171 -13.35 1.64 7.29
C TRP A 171 -12.96 1.42 8.77
N PRO A 172 -13.54 0.43 9.48
CA PRO A 172 -13.13 0.13 10.86
C PRO A 172 -11.66 -0.25 10.99
N LEU A 173 -11.12 -1.03 10.04
CA LEU A 173 -9.71 -1.45 10.08
C LEU A 173 -8.76 -0.25 9.97
N LEU A 174 -9.04 0.68 9.05
CA LEU A 174 -8.27 1.91 8.90
C LEU A 174 -8.40 2.82 10.12
N ILE A 175 -9.61 3.02 10.64
CA ILE A 175 -9.83 3.85 11.83
C ILE A 175 -9.09 3.27 13.03
N LEU A 176 -9.21 1.96 13.27
CA LEU A 176 -8.53 1.29 14.37
C LEU A 176 -7.00 1.40 14.25
N LEU A 177 -6.47 1.18 13.04
CA LEU A 177 -5.05 1.33 12.75
C LEU A 177 -4.56 2.75 13.06
N LEU A 178 -5.19 3.76 12.46
CA LEU A 178 -4.80 5.17 12.64
C LEU A 178 -4.92 5.59 14.09
N ALA A 179 -6.01 5.23 14.77
CA ALA A 179 -6.21 5.51 16.18
C ALA A 179 -5.09 4.90 17.05
N THR A 180 -4.75 3.63 16.80
CA THR A 180 -3.70 2.93 17.56
C THR A 180 -2.34 3.62 17.40
N ILE A 181 -1.98 4.03 16.18
CA ILE A 181 -0.71 4.71 15.91
C ILE A 181 -0.70 6.11 16.53
N ILE A 182 -1.75 6.91 16.29
CA ILE A 182 -1.84 8.27 16.81
C ILE A 182 -1.75 8.26 18.33
N LEU A 183 -2.51 7.38 18.99
CA LEU A 183 -2.48 7.25 20.45
C LEU A 183 -1.11 6.74 20.91
N GLY A 184 -0.55 5.70 20.27
CA GLY A 184 0.76 5.15 20.62
C GLY A 184 1.88 6.20 20.55
N VAL A 185 1.90 7.01 19.48
CA VAL A 185 2.85 8.11 19.32
C VAL A 185 2.58 9.22 20.34
N ALA A 186 1.31 9.61 20.55
CA ALA A 186 0.97 10.68 21.49
C ALA A 186 1.39 10.36 22.94
N PHE A 187 1.29 9.09 23.36
CA PHE A 187 1.69 8.67 24.71
C PHE A 187 3.19 8.36 24.84
N SER A 188 3.87 7.94 23.76
CA SER A 188 5.23 7.39 23.85
C SER A 188 6.32 8.28 23.26
N ALA A 189 6.00 9.20 22.36
CA ALA A 189 7.01 9.97 21.63
C ALA A 189 7.46 11.22 22.40
N SER A 190 8.78 11.36 22.57
CA SER A 190 9.35 12.60 23.10
C SER A 190 9.27 13.74 22.08
N PRO A 191 9.22 15.01 22.51
CA PRO A 191 9.28 16.16 21.59
C PRO A 191 10.54 16.15 20.69
N SER A 192 11.67 15.66 21.20
CA SER A 192 12.91 15.54 20.43
C SER A 192 12.82 14.50 19.31
N ALA A 193 12.05 13.42 19.51
CA ALA A 193 11.86 12.38 18.50
C ALA A 193 11.20 12.95 17.23
N TRP A 194 10.26 13.89 17.37
CA TRP A 194 9.64 14.57 16.24
C TRP A 194 10.65 15.35 15.40
N ALA A 195 11.54 16.11 16.05
CA ALA A 195 12.60 16.83 15.36
C ALA A 195 13.56 15.86 14.65
N THR A 196 13.90 14.73 15.27
CA THR A 196 14.75 13.69 14.65
C THR A 196 14.08 13.11 13.41
N VAL A 197 12.80 12.73 13.48
CA VAL A 197 12.04 12.20 12.34
C VAL A 197 11.94 13.23 11.21
N LEU A 198 11.59 14.47 11.53
CA LEU A 198 11.50 15.56 10.55
C LEU A 198 12.84 15.83 9.85
N SER A 199 13.97 15.72 10.58
CA SER A 199 15.30 15.85 9.98
C SER A 199 15.58 14.77 8.92
N GLY A 200 14.87 13.64 8.96
CA GLY A 200 14.97 12.55 7.99
C GLY A 200 14.58 12.95 6.57
N PHE A 201 13.65 13.90 6.41
CA PHE A 201 13.28 14.45 5.10
C PHE A 201 14.40 15.28 4.47
N ALA A 202 15.33 15.80 5.28
CA ALA A 202 16.56 16.44 4.83
C ALA A 202 17.74 15.45 4.77
N GLY A 203 17.49 14.14 4.86
CA GLY A 203 18.53 13.10 4.88
C GLY A 203 19.41 13.08 3.63
N PHE A 204 18.89 13.55 2.48
CA PHE A 204 19.66 13.68 1.24
C PHE A 204 20.83 14.68 1.35
N LEU A 205 20.79 15.62 2.30
CA LEU A 205 21.87 16.57 2.58
C LEU A 205 23.00 15.95 3.43
N ARG A 206 22.79 14.76 3.99
CA ARG A 206 23.81 14.07 4.79
C ARG A 206 24.81 13.33 3.89
N PRO A 207 26.01 13.02 4.41
CA PRO A 207 26.96 12.16 3.70
C PRO A 207 26.28 10.89 3.19
N ARG A 208 26.58 10.53 1.93
CA ARG A 208 25.98 9.37 1.24
C ARG A 208 24.45 9.39 1.19
N PHE A 209 23.83 10.57 1.14
CA PHE A 209 22.38 10.75 1.04
C PHE A 209 21.57 10.10 2.18
N GLY A 210 22.19 9.98 3.37
CA GLY A 210 21.57 9.35 4.53
C GLY A 210 21.67 7.82 4.56
N PHE A 211 22.35 7.19 3.58
CA PHE A 211 22.63 5.76 3.63
C PHE A 211 23.67 5.43 4.71
N PRO A 212 23.52 4.27 5.38
CA PRO A 212 24.48 3.82 6.37
C PRO A 212 25.88 3.53 5.77
N PRO A 213 26.93 3.46 6.62
CA PRO A 213 28.25 2.97 6.23
C PRO A 213 28.20 1.59 5.54
N ARG A 214 29.09 1.34 4.56
CA ARG A 214 29.02 0.12 3.70
C ARG A 214 29.16 -1.16 4.52
N ASP A 215 29.99 -1.12 5.55
CA ASP A 215 30.27 -2.15 6.54
C ASP A 215 29.06 -2.50 7.41
N GLN A 216 28.13 -1.56 7.61
CA GLN A 216 26.94 -1.74 8.46
C GLN A 216 25.65 -1.93 7.63
N THR A 217 25.77 -1.91 6.30
CA THR A 217 24.64 -1.97 5.40
C THR A 217 24.12 -3.39 5.27
N ASN A 218 22.94 -3.65 5.81
CA ASN A 218 22.17 -4.85 5.53
C ASN A 218 21.30 -4.55 4.30
N TRP A 219 21.80 -4.97 3.14
CA TRP A 219 21.12 -4.75 1.86
C TRP A 219 19.76 -5.43 1.78
N TYR A 220 19.52 -6.51 2.53
CA TYR A 220 18.21 -7.14 2.59
C TYR A 220 17.16 -6.23 3.23
N ILE A 221 17.48 -5.57 4.35
CA ILE A 221 16.56 -4.63 4.99
C ILE A 221 16.34 -3.40 4.11
N ILE A 222 17.41 -2.87 3.50
CA ILE A 222 17.31 -1.71 2.63
C ILE A 222 16.51 -2.03 1.36
N SER A 223 16.78 -3.15 0.69
CA SER A 223 16.04 -3.53 -0.52
C SER A 223 14.59 -3.86 -0.21
N ALA A 224 14.32 -4.54 0.90
CA ALA A 224 12.96 -4.83 1.35
C ALA A 224 12.22 -3.52 1.68
N ALA A 225 12.83 -2.60 2.42
CA ALA A 225 12.22 -1.30 2.69
C ALA A 225 11.98 -0.50 1.41
N ILE A 226 12.91 -0.50 0.45
CA ILE A 226 12.75 0.18 -0.86
C ILE A 226 11.66 -0.47 -1.72
N ALA A 227 11.58 -1.80 -1.76
CA ALA A 227 10.56 -2.52 -2.51
C ALA A 227 9.14 -2.24 -1.99
N TYR A 228 9.03 -1.85 -0.72
CA TYR A 228 7.79 -1.47 -0.04
C TYR A 228 7.78 0.01 0.38
N ILE A 229 8.63 0.86 -0.23
CA ILE A 229 8.54 2.31 -0.02
C ILE A 229 7.15 2.75 -0.44
N PRO A 230 6.52 3.71 0.27
CA PRO A 230 5.12 4.04 0.06
C PRO A 230 4.75 4.20 -1.41
N ALA A 231 3.79 3.36 -1.78
CA ALA A 231 3.09 3.35 -3.04
C ALA A 231 1.59 3.56 -2.79
#